data_AF-A0A925A6C3-F1
#
_entry.id   AF-A0A925A6C3-F1
#
_cell.length_a   1.000
_cell.length_b   1.000
_cell.length_c   1.000
_cell.angle_alpha   90.00
_cell.angle_beta   90.00
_cell.angle_gamma   90.00
#
_symmetry.space_group_name_H-M   'P 1'
#
loop_
_entity.id
_entity.type
_entity.pdbx_description
1 polymer ?
#
loop_
_entity_poly.entity_id
_entity_poly.type
_entity_poly.pdbx_seq_one_letter_code
_entity_poly.pdbx_strand_id
1 'polypeptide(L)'
;HGELAAELSSVVTEVNTGIPLAESLNTLASGIRLPALTRCIDQVTGALERGTPLAEVLRAQAQDARDDAKRELLEVAGKKEVAMLVPLVFLILPVTIIFAIYPGIFVLQFGL
;
A
#
# COMPACT_ATOMS: atom_id res chain seq x y z
N HIS A 1 -41.61 8.99 25.90
CA HIS A 1 -40.80 8.23 24.94
C HIS A 1 -41.52 8.29 23.62
N GLY A 2 -40.96 8.98 22.62
CA GLY A 2 -41.63 9.21 21.33
C GLY A 2 -41.32 8.09 20.33
N GLU A 3 -42.24 7.83 19.41
CA GLU A 3 -42.13 6.80 18.35
C GLU A 3 -40.79 6.87 17.59
N LEU A 4 -40.35 8.09 17.25
CA LEU A 4 -39.08 8.34 16.55
C LEU A 4 -37.85 7.86 17.34
N ALA A 5 -37.89 7.95 18.67
CA ALA A 5 -36.76 7.51 19.50
C ALA A 5 -36.65 5.97 19.54
N ALA A 6 -37.79 5.25 19.48
CA ALA A 6 -37.80 3.79 19.39
C ALA A 6 -37.21 3.33 18.05
N GLU A 7 -37.63 3.97 16.96
CA GLU A 7 -37.12 3.71 15.61
C GLU A 7 -35.60 3.99 15.49
N LEU A 8 -35.12 5.11 16.04
CA LEU A 8 -33.68 5.40 16.12
C LEU A 8 -32.91 4.37 16.96
N SER A 9 -33.51 3.86 18.04
CA SER A 9 -32.90 2.78 18.83
C SER A 9 -32.80 1.47 18.04
N SER A 10 -33.73 1.23 17.13
CA SER A 10 -33.68 0.10 16.21
C SER A 10 -32.51 0.25 15.22
N VAL A 11 -32.34 1.44 14.64
CA VAL A 11 -31.18 1.78 13.80
C VAL A 11 -29.86 1.54 14.52
N VAL A 12 -29.74 1.96 15.79
CA VAL A 12 -28.53 1.71 16.59
C VAL A 12 -28.27 0.21 16.78
N THR A 13 -29.34 -0.59 16.95
CA THR A 13 -29.23 -2.04 17.10
C THR A 13 -28.74 -2.70 15.82
N GLU A 14 -29.29 -2.32 14.66
CA GLU A 14 -28.85 -2.80 13.35
C GLU A 14 -27.38 -2.49 13.09
N VAL A 15 -26.94 -1.27 13.41
CA VAL A 15 -25.55 -0.85 13.29
C VAL A 15 -24.63 -1.69 14.17
N ASN A 16 -25.04 -1.97 15.41
CA ASN A 16 -24.29 -2.84 16.32
C ASN A 16 -24.22 -4.30 15.84
N THR A 17 -25.15 -4.74 14.98
CA THR A 17 -25.09 -6.06 14.33
C THR A 17 -24.27 -6.08 13.05
N GLY A 18 -23.67 -4.94 12.65
CA GLY A 18 -22.76 -4.83 11.52
C GLY A 18 -23.38 -4.26 10.23
N ILE A 19 -24.64 -3.81 10.29
CA ILE A 19 -25.29 -3.15 9.15
C ILE A 19 -24.73 -1.71 9.02
N PRO A 20 -24.38 -1.23 7.82
CA PRO A 20 -23.88 0.13 7.65
C PRO A 20 -24.89 1.19 8.12
N LEU A 21 -24.41 2.21 8.86
CA LEU A 21 -25.24 3.31 9.37
C LEU A 21 -26.04 4.03 8.26
N ALA A 22 -25.42 4.25 7.10
CA ALA A 22 -26.09 4.84 5.93
C ALA A 22 -27.29 4.00 5.46
N GLU A 23 -27.15 2.67 5.46
CA GLU A 23 -28.18 1.73 5.02
C GLU A 23 -29.36 1.67 6.02
N SER A 24 -29.06 1.57 7.32
CA SER A 24 -30.09 1.58 8.38
C SER A 24 -30.86 2.90 8.42
N LEU A 25 -30.17 4.05 8.26
CA LEU A 25 -30.84 5.35 8.20
C LEU A 25 -31.74 5.49 6.96
N ASN A 26 -31.30 5.01 5.79
CA ASN A 26 -32.14 5.02 4.58
C ASN A 26 -33.39 4.14 4.73
N THR A 27 -33.24 2.97 5.37
CA THR A 27 -34.37 2.08 5.69
C THR A 27 -35.38 2.79 6.59
N LEU A 28 -34.92 3.43 7.66
CA LEU A 28 -35.75 4.26 8.55
C LEU A 28 -36.48 5.39 7.79
N ALA A 29 -35.79 6.12 6.92
CA ALA A 29 -36.37 7.19 6.12
C ALA A 29 -37.49 6.68 5.20
N SER A 30 -37.31 5.49 4.61
CA SER A 30 -38.26 4.85 3.72
C SER A 30 -39.52 4.35 4.44
N GLY A 31 -39.38 3.93 5.71
CA GLY A 31 -40.48 3.46 6.56
C GLY A 31 -41.39 4.59 7.03
N ILE A 32 -40.80 5.68 7.55
CA ILE A 32 -41.55 6.81 8.13
C ILE A 32 -42.16 7.73 7.06
N ARG A 33 -41.59 7.78 5.85
CA ARG A 33 -42.07 8.58 4.69
C ARG A 33 -42.37 10.05 5.02
N LEU A 34 -41.62 10.64 5.95
CA LEU A 34 -41.73 12.05 6.27
C LEU A 34 -40.68 12.85 5.48
N PRO A 35 -41.08 13.76 4.57
CA PRO A 35 -40.14 14.46 3.68
C PRO A 35 -39.04 15.25 4.41
N ALA A 36 -39.33 15.76 5.60
CA ALA A 36 -38.35 16.46 6.43
C ALA A 36 -37.29 15.50 7.00
N LEU A 37 -37.71 14.30 7.43
CA LEU A 37 -36.81 13.29 7.96
C LEU A 37 -35.94 12.68 6.86
N THR A 38 -36.53 12.37 5.70
CA THR A 38 -35.79 11.86 4.53
C THR A 38 -34.69 12.84 4.12
N ARG A 39 -35.00 14.14 3.98
CA ARG A 39 -33.97 15.16 3.67
C ARG A 39 -32.87 15.25 4.74
N CYS A 40 -33.22 15.14 6.01
CA CYS A 40 -32.24 15.14 7.10
C CYS A 40 -31.30 13.93 6.98
N ILE A 41 -31.87 12.75 6.74
CA ILE A 41 -31.11 11.51 6.56
C ILE A 41 -30.24 11.58 5.31
N ASP A 42 -30.74 12.06 4.17
CA ASP A 42 -29.95 12.26 2.95
C ASP A 42 -28.73 13.17 3.19
N GLN A 43 -28.91 14.25 3.96
CA GLN A 43 -27.81 15.15 4.32
C GLN A 43 -26.78 14.48 5.23
N VAL A 44 -27.22 13.70 6.23
CA VAL A 44 -26.35 12.97 7.16
C VAL A 44 -25.58 11.86 6.43
N THR A 45 -26.28 11.06 5.61
CA THR A 45 -25.68 10.01 4.79
C THR A 45 -24.69 10.59 3.80
N GLY A 46 -25.06 11.66 3.08
CA GLY A 46 -24.14 12.33 2.17
C GLY A 46 -22.94 13.01 2.86
N ALA A 47 -23.03 13.33 4.16
CA ALA A 47 -21.89 13.81 4.94
C ALA A 47 -20.98 12.66 5.41
N LEU A 48 -21.56 11.53 5.83
CA LEU A 48 -20.84 10.28 6.16
C LEU A 48 -20.07 9.76 4.95
N GLU A 49 -20.72 9.73 3.78
CA GLU A 49 -20.11 9.37 2.50
C GLU A 49 -19.07 10.36 2.00
N ARG A 50 -18.97 11.57 2.55
CA ARG A 50 -17.86 12.51 2.30
C ARG A 50 -16.74 12.39 3.32
N GLY A 51 -16.99 11.76 4.48
CA GLY A 51 -15.96 11.36 5.45
C GLY A 51 -15.19 10.11 5.04
N THR A 52 -15.86 9.11 4.47
CA THR A 52 -15.25 7.85 3.95
C THR A 52 -14.22 8.03 2.81
N PRO A 53 -14.41 8.92 1.82
CA PRO A 53 -13.50 9.13 0.70
C PRO A 53 -12.13 9.64 1.16
N LEU A 54 -12.08 10.50 2.19
CA LEU A 54 -10.79 10.95 2.72
C LEU A 54 -9.99 9.79 3.34
N ALA A 55 -10.67 8.86 4.02
CA ALA A 55 -10.02 7.67 4.55
C ALA A 55 -9.51 6.76 3.43
N GLU A 56 -10.27 6.59 2.35
CA GLU A 56 -9.82 5.83 1.16
C GLU A 56 -8.65 6.50 0.45
N VAL A 57 -8.70 7.82 0.26
CA VAL A 57 -7.61 8.60 -0.35
C VAL A 57 -6.35 8.53 0.50
N LEU A 58 -6.45 8.66 1.83
CA LEU A 58 -5.31 8.51 2.73
C LEU A 58 -4.77 7.09 2.73
N ARG A 59 -5.63 6.07 2.58
CA ARG A 59 -5.19 4.68 2.49
C ARG A 59 -4.48 4.38 1.17
N ALA A 60 -4.98 4.93 0.06
CA ALA A 60 -4.32 4.86 -1.24
C ALA A 60 -2.95 5.56 -1.18
N GLN A 61 -2.88 6.78 -0.65
CA GLN A 61 -1.62 7.50 -0.46
C GLN A 61 -0.63 6.76 0.45
N ALA A 62 -1.11 6.12 1.52
CA ALA A 62 -0.27 5.30 2.38
C ALA A 62 0.27 4.05 1.67
N GLN A 63 -0.49 3.46 0.74
CA GLN A 63 -0.03 2.35 -0.10
C GLN A 63 1.01 2.84 -1.11
N ASP A 64 0.73 3.94 -1.81
CA ASP A 64 1.65 4.54 -2.78
C ASP A 64 2.99 4.90 -2.13
N ALA A 65 2.97 5.53 -0.96
CA ALA A 65 4.18 5.86 -0.20
C ALA A 65 5.00 4.62 0.23
N ARG A 66 4.32 3.51 0.57
CA ARG A 66 5.00 2.24 0.91
C ARG A 66 5.64 1.61 -0.31
N ASP A 67 4.97 1.64 -1.45
CA ASP A 67 5.47 1.08 -2.69
C ASP A 67 6.67 1.87 -3.22
N ASP A 68 6.64 3.20 -3.11
CA ASP A 68 7.77 4.06 -3.46
C ASP A 68 8.98 3.83 -2.55
N ALA A 69 8.76 3.76 -1.23
CA ALA A 69 9.84 3.43 -0.28
C ALA A 69 10.46 2.06 -0.58
N LYS A 70 9.65 1.07 -0.95
CA LYS A 70 10.15 -0.25 -1.35
C LYS A 70 10.97 -0.18 -2.65
N ARG A 71 10.53 0.59 -3.64
CA ARG A 71 11.25 0.80 -4.89
C ARG A 71 12.62 1.45 -4.66
N GLU A 72 12.68 2.48 -3.83
CA GLU A 72 13.95 3.15 -3.52
C GLU A 72 14.95 2.21 -2.83
N LEU A 73 14.48 1.39 -1.89
CA LEU A 73 15.33 0.37 -1.26
C LEU A 73 15.87 -0.65 -2.28
N LEU A 74 15.04 -1.09 -3.23
CA LEU A 74 15.45 -2.01 -4.30
C LEU A 74 16.46 -1.36 -5.25
N GLU A 75 16.28 -0.09 -5.59
CA GLU A 75 17.19 0.66 -6.46
C GLU A 75 18.57 0.84 -5.80
N VAL A 76 18.59 1.22 -4.53
CA VAL A 76 19.82 1.33 -3.74
C VAL A 76 20.53 -0.03 -3.61
N ALA A 77 19.76 -1.10 -3.36
CA ALA A 77 20.30 -2.45 -3.28
C ALA A 77 20.92 -2.90 -4.62
N GLY A 78 20.20 -2.69 -5.73
CA GLY A 78 20.69 -3.04 -7.07
C GLY A 78 21.94 -2.26 -7.48
N LYS A 79 22.00 -0.97 -7.16
CA LYS A 79 23.19 -0.16 -7.42
C LYS A 79 24.42 -0.69 -6.67
N LYS A 80 24.25 -1.14 -5.43
CA LYS A 80 25.33 -1.73 -4.63
C LYS A 80 25.80 -3.07 -5.20
N GLU A 81 24.88 -3.89 -5.70
CA GLU A 81 25.21 -5.17 -6.36
C GLU A 81 26.09 -4.94 -7.60
N VAL A 82 25.71 -3.99 -8.46
CA VAL A 82 26.52 -3.63 -9.64
C VAL A 82 27.88 -3.07 -9.24
N ALA A 83 27.95 -2.26 -8.18
CA ALA A 83 29.22 -1.73 -7.68
C ALA A 83 30.18 -2.83 -7.19
N MET A 84 29.66 -3.95 -6.69
CA MET A 84 30.48 -5.11 -6.29
C MET A 84 31.06 -5.88 -7.49
N LEU A 85 30.48 -5.77 -8.69
CA LEU A 85 31.01 -6.40 -9.91
C LEU A 85 32.28 -5.72 -10.42
N VAL A 86 32.45 -4.41 -10.18
CA VAL A 86 33.61 -3.66 -10.68
C VAL A 86 34.94 -4.21 -10.13
N PRO A 87 35.14 -4.40 -8.81
CA PRO A 87 36.34 -5.04 -8.29
C PRO A 87 36.55 -6.48 -8.78
N LEU A 88 35.47 -7.24 -8.96
CA LEU A 88 35.57 -8.62 -9.44
C LEU A 88 36.17 -8.70 -10.85
N VAL A 89 35.66 -7.87 -11.77
CA VAL A 89 36.07 -7.88 -13.18
C VAL A 89 37.42 -7.19 -13.39
N PHE A 90 37.68 -6.07 -12.71
CA PHE A 90 38.91 -5.29 -12.93
C PHE A 90 40.07 -5.65 -12.00
N LEU A 91 39.83 -6.41 -10.93
CA LEU A 91 40.87 -6.80 -9.98
C LEU A 91 41.08 -8.31 -9.95
N ILE A 92 40.03 -9.09 -9.70
CA ILE A 92 40.17 -10.54 -9.51
C ILE A 92 40.45 -11.24 -10.84
N LEU A 93 39.68 -10.96 -11.89
CA LEU A 93 39.89 -11.58 -13.21
C LEU A 93 41.30 -11.34 -13.77
N PRO A 94 41.85 -10.11 -13.82
CA PRO A 94 43.20 -9.90 -14.36
C PRO A 94 44.28 -10.55 -13.51
N VAL A 95 44.17 -10.50 -12.18
CA VAL A 95 45.11 -11.22 -11.29
C VAL A 95 45.09 -12.72 -11.55
N THR A 96 43.89 -13.28 -11.76
CA THR A 96 43.71 -14.71 -12.07
C THR A 96 44.34 -15.07 -13.42
N ILE A 97 44.15 -14.24 -14.45
CA ILE A 97 44.76 -14.43 -15.78
C ILE A 97 46.29 -14.39 -15.68
N ILE A 98 46.85 -13.42 -14.94
CA ILE A 98 48.30 -13.30 -14.73
C ILE A 98 48.84 -14.58 -14.09
N PHE A 99 48.18 -15.08 -13.04
CA PHE A 99 48.58 -16.32 -12.36
C PHE A 99 48.52 -17.55 -13.27
N ALA A 100 47.47 -17.66 -14.09
CA ALA A 100 47.29 -18.79 -15.01
C ALA A 100 48.37 -18.83 -16.11
N ILE A 101 48.80 -17.67 -16.61
CA ILE A 101 49.77 -17.56 -17.70
C ILE A 101 51.23 -17.62 -17.20
N TYR A 102 51.49 -17.22 -15.95
CA TYR A 102 52.83 -17.21 -15.33
C TYR A 102 53.65 -18.50 -15.53
N PRO A 103 53.14 -19.72 -15.23
CA PRO A 103 53.92 -20.95 -15.43
C PRO A 103 54.19 -21.24 -16.91
N GLY A 104 53.26 -20.89 -17.81
CA GLY A 104 53.43 -21.08 -19.25
C GLY A 104 54.57 -20.25 -19.81
N ILE A 105 54.68 -18.98 -19.41
CA ILE A 105 55.80 -18.11 -19.78
C ILE A 105 57.11 -18.61 -19.16
N PHE A 106 57.09 -19.00 -17.88
CA PHE A 106 58.27 -19.53 -17.19
C PHE A 106 58.81 -20.78 -17.91
N VAL A 107 57.96 -21.73 -18.27
CA VAL A 107 58.39 -22.95 -19.00
C VAL A 107 58.96 -22.62 -20.38
N LEU A 108 58.37 -21.67 -21.11
CA LEU A 108 58.87 -21.23 -22.42
C LEU A 108 60.23 -20.52 -22.33
N GLN A 109 60.53 -19.80 -21.24
CA GLN A 109 61.79 -19.07 -21.05
C GLN A 109 62.95 -19.95 -20.57
N PHE A 110 62.68 -21.03 -19.83
CA PHE A 110 63.69 -21.97 -19.33
C PHE A 110 63.84 -23.24 -20.19
N GLY A 111 62.91 -23.48 -21.12
CA GLY A 111 62.93 -24.62 -22.06
C GLY A 111 63.58 -24.34 -23.42
N LEU A 112 64.13 -23.14 -23.61
CA LEU A 112 65.03 -22.73 -24.70
C LEU A 112 66.42 -22.44 -24.11
#